data_AF-A0A382Z6K3-F1
#
_entry.id   AF-A0A382Z6K3-F1
#
_cell.length_a   1.000
_cell.length_b   1.000
_cell.length_c   1.000
_cell.angle_alpha   90.00
_cell.angle_beta   90.00
_cell.angle_gamma   90.00
#
_symmetry.space_group_name_H-M   'P 1'
#
loop_
_entity.id
_entity.type
_entity.pdbx_description
1 polymer ?
#
loop_
_entity_poly.entity_id
_entity_poly.type
_entity_poly.pdbx_seq_one_letter_code
_entity_poly.pdbx_strand_id
1 'polypeptide(L)'
;MNRSDHILLVSVVIYSMAGMLIANSNKYFKDAKHDPFRETSAARIGDYPYPTNPMNDRAIGYLLQGKVNNGLTNYGNFINWDEHPSGIWGEYSYLPAVAFLAGVPGHMNSSKYTWINIESVVDDDGFVLYGIWESQAAYAAWYTDGDTNFVGILFDAEEDFGRWEPDSVARRSSIDQITDAYQWTMDDDNSKLIISTFGETNPNRSSARIGLIHPWALRPKLK
;
A
#
# COMPACT_ATOMS: atom_id res chain seq x y z
N MET A 1 62.44 -18.69 -9.45
CA MET A 1 61.47 -18.25 -8.44
C MET A 1 62.17 -18.33 -7.10
N ASN A 2 62.39 -17.19 -6.45
CA ASN A 2 63.19 -17.13 -5.24
C ASN A 2 62.38 -17.58 -4.03
N ARG A 3 63.04 -17.96 -2.93
CA ARG A 3 62.39 -18.42 -1.70
C ARG A 3 61.38 -17.40 -1.15
N SER A 4 61.58 -16.11 -1.42
CA SER A 4 60.65 -15.02 -1.15
C SER A 4 59.33 -15.15 -1.92
N ASP A 5 59.39 -15.53 -3.20
CA ASP A 5 58.24 -15.58 -4.10
C ASP A 5 57.32 -16.74 -3.72
N HIS A 6 57.89 -17.85 -3.25
CA HIS A 6 57.14 -18.97 -2.70
C HIS A 6 56.41 -18.61 -1.40
N ILE A 7 57.02 -17.81 -0.53
CA ILE A 7 56.38 -17.36 0.72
C ILE A 7 55.22 -16.40 0.42
N LEU A 8 55.39 -15.51 -0.56
CA LEU A 8 54.36 -14.59 -1.02
C LEU A 8 53.17 -15.33 -1.65
N LEU A 9 53.44 -16.35 -2.47
CA LEU A 9 52.39 -17.11 -3.12
C LEU A 9 51.60 -17.98 -2.13
N VAL A 10 52.28 -18.60 -1.15
CA VAL A 10 51.63 -19.38 -0.08
C VAL A 10 50.79 -18.49 0.83
N SER A 11 51.28 -17.30 1.19
CA SER A 11 50.51 -16.35 2.01
C SER A 11 49.26 -15.84 1.31
N VAL A 12 49.32 -15.58 0.00
CA VAL A 12 48.14 -15.19 -0.80
C VAL A 12 47.10 -16.32 -0.86
N VAL A 13 47.53 -17.58 -1.02
CA VAL A 13 46.62 -18.75 -1.04
C VAL A 13 45.96 -18.99 0.33
N ILE A 14 46.70 -18.79 1.41
CA ILE A 14 46.13 -18.90 2.77
C ILE A 14 45.11 -17.78 3.02
N TYR A 15 45.40 -16.56 2.56
CA TYR A 15 44.48 -15.43 2.72
C TYR A 15 43.19 -15.61 1.89
N SER A 16 43.29 -16.19 0.69
CA SER A 16 42.12 -16.48 -0.14
C SER A 16 41.26 -17.61 0.42
N MET A 17 41.86 -18.66 1.00
CA MET A 17 41.13 -19.72 1.71
C MET A 17 40.45 -19.21 2.99
N ALA A 18 41.10 -18.34 3.76
CA ALA A 18 40.49 -17.72 4.93
C ALA A 18 39.27 -16.84 4.57
N GLY A 19 39.34 -16.13 3.43
CA GLY A 19 38.20 -15.37 2.90
C GLY A 19 36.98 -16.23 2.56
N MET A 20 37.19 -17.45 2.02
CA MET A 20 36.09 -18.38 1.72
C MET A 20 35.43 -18.95 2.99
N LEU A 21 36.20 -19.16 4.07
CA LEU A 21 35.67 -19.63 5.35
C LEU A 21 34.78 -18.58 6.06
N ILE A 22 35.09 -17.29 5.91
CA ILE A 22 34.30 -16.19 6.49
C ILE A 22 33.04 -15.90 5.65
N ALA A 23 33.07 -16.19 4.34
CA ALA A 23 31.93 -15.98 3.44
C ALA A 23 30.77 -16.97 3.66
N ASN A 24 31.00 -18.08 4.36
CA ASN A 24 29.95 -19.02 4.76
C ASN A 24 29.35 -18.67 6.12
N SER A 25 29.04 -17.39 6.36
CA SER A 25 28.18 -17.02 7.48
C SER A 25 26.78 -17.57 7.17
N ASN A 26 26.38 -18.61 7.90
CA ASN A 26 25.08 -19.28 7.86
C ASN A 26 23.91 -18.31 7.58
N LYS A 27 23.53 -18.18 6.30
CA LYS A 27 22.38 -17.38 5.85
C LYS A 27 21.04 -17.94 6.35
N TYR A 28 21.05 -19.13 6.95
CA TYR A 28 19.88 -19.84 7.45
C TYR A 28 19.53 -19.55 8.91
N PHE A 29 20.35 -18.80 9.65
CA PHE A 29 19.97 -18.29 10.97
C PHE A 29 19.32 -16.91 10.85
N LYS A 30 18.30 -16.80 9.98
CA LYS A 30 17.40 -15.66 9.99
C LYS A 30 16.24 -16.00 10.91
N ASP A 31 16.15 -15.25 12.01
CA ASP A 31 15.03 -15.13 12.95
C ASP A 31 13.85 -16.06 12.67
N ALA A 32 13.76 -17.14 13.45
CA ALA A 32 12.50 -17.81 13.68
C ALA A 32 11.56 -16.84 14.42
N LYS A 33 10.99 -15.87 13.70
CA LYS A 33 9.92 -15.04 14.24
C LYS A 33 8.76 -15.97 14.56
N HIS A 34 8.33 -15.93 15.82
CA HIS A 34 7.15 -16.63 16.29
C HIS A 34 5.95 -16.17 15.46
N ASP A 35 5.31 -17.10 14.76
CA ASP A 35 4.08 -16.84 14.01
C ASP A 35 2.91 -16.80 15.00
N PRO A 36 2.25 -15.64 15.21
CA PRO A 36 1.13 -15.52 16.13
C PRO A 36 -0.13 -16.26 15.66
N PHE A 37 -0.15 -16.77 14.41
CA PHE A 37 -1.24 -17.57 13.84
C PHE A 37 -0.93 -19.06 13.80
N ARG A 38 0.17 -19.49 14.44
CA ARG A 38 0.50 -20.90 14.57
C ARG A 38 -0.44 -21.55 15.58
N GLU A 39 -1.56 -22.05 15.08
CA GLU A 39 -2.51 -22.88 15.82
C GLU A 39 -1.78 -24.08 16.47
N THR A 40 -1.65 -24.07 17.80
CA THR A 40 -0.98 -25.12 18.57
C THR A 40 -1.83 -26.36 18.82
N SER A 41 -3.10 -26.32 18.41
CA SER A 41 -4.07 -27.41 18.52
C SER A 41 -4.62 -27.73 17.14
N ALA A 42 -4.55 -29.00 16.74
CA ALA A 42 -5.24 -29.47 15.55
C ALA A 42 -6.75 -29.29 15.75
N ALA A 43 -7.37 -28.41 14.97
CA ALA A 43 -8.82 -28.28 14.89
C ALA A 43 -9.44 -29.62 14.43
N ARG A 44 -10.66 -29.92 14.88
CA ARG A 44 -11.32 -31.18 14.54
C ARG A 44 -11.91 -31.08 13.13
N ILE A 45 -12.05 -32.23 12.46
CA ILE A 45 -12.66 -32.32 11.14
C ILE A 45 -14.10 -31.77 11.21
N GLY A 46 -14.37 -30.62 10.57
CA GLY A 46 -15.69 -30.00 10.46
C GLY A 46 -15.81 -28.52 10.89
N ASP A 47 -14.77 -27.93 11.48
CA ASP A 47 -14.84 -26.56 12.04
C ASP A 47 -14.78 -25.43 10.98
N TYR A 48 -14.51 -25.74 9.70
CA TYR A 48 -14.62 -24.82 8.56
C TYR A 48 -15.34 -25.49 7.37
N PRO A 49 -16.17 -24.77 6.59
CA PRO A 49 -16.75 -25.33 5.36
C PRO A 49 -15.65 -25.64 4.35
N TYR A 50 -15.82 -26.73 3.58
CA TYR A 50 -14.84 -27.14 2.58
C TYR A 50 -14.55 -26.00 1.58
N PRO A 51 -13.28 -25.65 1.32
CA PRO A 51 -12.94 -25.07 0.04
C PRO A 51 -13.32 -26.12 -1.00
N THR A 52 -14.31 -25.83 -1.84
CA THR A 52 -14.85 -26.75 -2.86
C THR A 52 -13.86 -27.11 -3.96
N ASN A 53 -12.62 -26.61 -3.89
CA ASN A 53 -11.59 -26.85 -4.90
C ASN A 53 -10.17 -26.95 -4.28
N PRO A 54 -9.50 -28.10 -4.37
CA PRO A 54 -8.11 -28.30 -3.93
C PRO A 54 -7.05 -27.55 -4.77
N MET A 55 -7.43 -26.78 -5.79
CA MET A 55 -6.56 -25.80 -6.46
C MET A 55 -6.50 -24.42 -5.76
N ASN A 56 -7.49 -24.07 -4.94
CA ASN A 56 -7.57 -22.75 -4.29
C ASN A 56 -6.62 -22.58 -3.09
N ASP A 57 -5.98 -23.67 -2.64
CA ASP A 57 -5.07 -23.66 -1.48
C ASP A 57 -3.58 -23.65 -1.88
N ARG A 58 -3.26 -23.37 -3.16
CA ARG A 58 -1.89 -23.34 -3.68
C ARG A 58 -1.27 -21.95 -3.82
N ALA A 59 -1.90 -20.90 -3.27
CA ALA A 59 -1.35 -19.56 -3.29
C ALA A 59 -0.81 -19.16 -1.89
N ILE A 60 0.42 -19.58 -1.58
CA ILE A 60 1.13 -19.06 -0.40
C ILE A 60 1.71 -17.69 -0.76
N GLY A 61 1.22 -16.64 -0.08
CA GLY A 61 1.60 -15.26 -0.34
C GLY A 61 3.00 -14.90 0.19
N TYR A 62 4.04 -15.19 -0.60
CA TYR A 62 5.43 -14.85 -0.25
C TYR A 62 5.87 -13.44 -0.69
N LEU A 63 5.05 -12.75 -1.49
CA LEU A 63 5.35 -11.43 -2.04
C LEU A 63 5.49 -10.36 -0.93
N LEU A 64 4.54 -10.32 0.01
CA LEU A 64 4.54 -9.39 1.14
C LEU A 64 5.59 -9.72 2.21
N GLN A 65 6.10 -10.96 2.22
CA GLN A 65 7.11 -11.41 3.17
C GLN A 65 8.55 -11.13 2.70
N GLY A 66 8.74 -10.60 1.48
CA GLY A 66 10.06 -10.35 0.90
C GLY A 66 10.90 -11.62 0.70
N LYS A 67 10.27 -12.80 0.71
CA LYS A 67 10.94 -14.11 0.59
C LYS A 67 11.09 -14.57 -0.87
N VAL A 68 10.40 -13.90 -1.79
CA VAL A 68 10.52 -14.15 -3.23
C VAL A 68 11.51 -13.16 -3.81
N ASN A 69 12.69 -13.66 -4.18
CA ASN A 69 13.56 -12.99 -5.14
C ASN A 69 13.17 -13.49 -6.53
N ASN A 70 12.37 -12.71 -7.26
CA ASN A 70 12.00 -13.02 -8.64
C ASN A 70 12.88 -12.19 -9.59
N GLY A 71 13.56 -12.87 -10.52
CA GLY A 71 14.23 -12.21 -11.64
C GLY A 71 13.31 -12.22 -12.86
N LEU A 72 13.01 -11.04 -13.41
CA LEU A 72 12.34 -10.91 -14.70
C LEU A 72 13.36 -11.22 -15.82
N THR A 73 13.54 -12.50 -16.13
CA THR A 73 14.29 -12.93 -17.32
C THR A 73 13.30 -13.45 -18.34
N ASN A 74 13.07 -12.67 -19.41
CA ASN A 74 12.29 -13.13 -20.56
C ASN A 74 13.20 -14.03 -21.40
N TYR A 75 13.01 -15.34 -21.29
CA TYR A 75 13.46 -16.29 -22.29
C TYR A 75 12.25 -16.69 -23.12
N GLY A 76 12.41 -16.69 -24.44
CA GLY A 76 11.31 -16.93 -25.39
C GLY A 76 10.51 -18.21 -25.10
N ASN A 77 9.30 -18.25 -25.66
CA ASN A 77 8.16 -19.20 -25.61
C ASN A 77 8.28 -20.67 -25.12
N PHE A 78 9.32 -21.12 -24.41
CA PHE A 78 9.66 -22.54 -24.26
C PHE A 78 9.63 -23.07 -22.81
N ILE A 79 9.08 -22.31 -21.86
CA ILE A 79 8.97 -22.78 -20.47
C ILE A 79 7.51 -23.10 -20.14
N ASN A 80 7.07 -24.30 -20.51
CA ASN A 80 5.84 -24.91 -20.03
C ASN A 80 6.19 -26.22 -19.30
N TRP A 81 5.35 -26.68 -18.37
CA TRP A 81 5.53 -27.94 -17.65
C TRP A 81 5.50 -29.16 -18.59
N ASP A 82 4.87 -29.03 -19.75
CA ASP A 82 4.71 -30.08 -20.75
C ASP A 82 5.96 -30.27 -21.64
N GLU A 83 6.95 -29.37 -21.56
CA GLU A 83 8.18 -29.44 -22.37
C GLU A 83 9.40 -29.68 -21.49
N HIS A 84 10.16 -30.73 -21.83
CA HIS A 84 11.34 -31.16 -21.07
C HIS A 84 12.63 -31.07 -21.90
N PRO A 85 13.76 -30.65 -21.31
CA PRO A 85 13.96 -30.36 -19.89
C PRO A 85 13.41 -28.97 -19.51
N SER A 86 12.64 -28.90 -18.43
CA SER A 86 12.33 -27.61 -17.82
C SER A 86 13.66 -27.02 -17.35
N GLY A 87 13.99 -25.79 -17.77
CA GLY A 87 15.28 -25.19 -17.44
C GLY A 87 15.47 -25.09 -15.93
N ILE A 88 16.21 -26.01 -15.33
CA ILE A 88 16.57 -26.00 -13.91
C ILE A 88 18.01 -25.48 -13.82
N TRP A 89 18.24 -24.49 -12.98
CA TRP A 89 19.58 -23.96 -12.74
C TRP A 89 19.91 -24.01 -11.24
N GLY A 90 20.70 -25.00 -10.85
CA GLY A 90 21.02 -25.26 -9.44
C GLY A 90 19.75 -25.60 -8.64
N GLU A 91 19.49 -24.84 -7.59
CA GLU A 91 18.28 -24.96 -6.74
C GLU A 91 17.08 -24.14 -7.25
N TYR A 92 17.22 -23.48 -8.40
CA TYR A 92 16.18 -22.61 -8.97
C TYR A 92 15.46 -23.30 -10.13
N SER A 93 14.14 -23.22 -10.11
CA SER A 93 13.27 -23.71 -11.18
C SER A 93 12.37 -22.58 -11.68
N TYR A 94 11.98 -22.63 -12.96
CA TYR A 94 11.00 -21.70 -13.50
C TYR A 94 9.59 -22.01 -12.98
N LEU A 95 8.83 -20.97 -12.68
CA LEU A 95 7.39 -21.06 -12.46
C LEU A 95 6.68 -20.66 -13.76
N PRO A 96 6.13 -21.61 -14.53
CA PRO A 96 5.29 -21.27 -15.67
C PRO A 96 3.98 -20.63 -15.18
N ALA A 97 3.45 -19.69 -15.97
CA ALA A 97 2.13 -19.08 -15.76
C ALA A 97 1.91 -18.40 -14.38
N VAL A 98 2.82 -17.50 -13.98
CA VAL A 98 2.60 -16.65 -12.79
C VAL A 98 1.64 -15.49 -13.11
N ALA A 99 0.66 -15.27 -12.22
CA ALA A 99 -0.20 -14.09 -12.24
C ALA A 99 0.12 -13.20 -11.04
N PHE A 100 0.23 -11.90 -11.27
CA PHE A 100 0.43 -10.90 -10.21
C PHE A 100 -0.84 -10.08 -10.05
N LEU A 101 -1.26 -9.88 -8.80
CA LEU A 101 -2.30 -8.92 -8.46
C LEU A 101 -1.64 -7.70 -7.83
N ALA A 102 -1.78 -6.55 -8.47
CA ALA A 102 -1.34 -5.27 -7.93
C ALA A 102 -2.58 -4.44 -7.57
N GLY A 103 -2.68 -3.98 -6.32
CA GLY A 103 -3.71 -3.05 -5.89
C GLY A 103 -3.29 -1.61 -6.16
N VAL A 104 -4.21 -0.80 -6.69
CA VAL A 104 -4.04 0.65 -6.82
C VAL A 104 -4.84 1.31 -5.69
N PRO A 105 -4.26 2.27 -4.93
CA PRO A 105 -4.98 2.93 -3.86
C PRO A 105 -6.23 3.63 -4.39
N GLY A 106 -7.34 3.50 -3.65
CA GLY A 106 -8.61 4.09 -4.05
C GLY A 106 -8.75 5.56 -3.70
N HIS A 107 -7.94 6.06 -2.78
CA HIS A 107 -7.96 7.45 -2.35
C HIS A 107 -6.56 7.92 -1.96
N MET A 108 -6.35 9.23 -1.98
CA MET A 108 -5.14 9.88 -1.48
C MET A 108 -5.42 10.53 -0.14
N ASN A 109 -4.64 10.21 0.89
CA ASN A 109 -4.87 10.75 2.24
C ASN A 109 -4.66 12.27 2.27
N SER A 110 -5.59 12.98 2.92
CA SER A 110 -5.54 14.43 3.18
C SER A 110 -4.22 14.88 3.79
N SER A 111 -3.60 14.04 4.64
CA SER A 111 -2.32 14.33 5.29
C SER A 111 -1.12 14.47 4.35
N LYS A 112 -1.27 14.12 3.07
CA LYS A 112 -0.27 14.38 2.03
C LYS A 112 -0.22 15.85 1.60
N TYR A 113 -1.25 16.63 1.94
CA TYR A 113 -1.36 18.03 1.64
C TYR A 113 -1.32 18.87 2.91
N THR A 114 -0.98 20.15 2.76
CA THR A 114 -1.01 21.12 3.85
C THR A 114 -2.36 21.82 3.88
N TRP A 115 -2.99 21.81 5.05
CA TRP A 115 -4.30 22.40 5.32
C TRP A 115 -4.19 23.51 6.36
N ILE A 116 -4.87 24.61 6.12
CA ILE A 116 -4.96 25.76 7.02
C ILE A 116 -6.38 25.80 7.59
N ASN A 117 -6.50 25.94 8.91
CA ASN A 117 -7.80 26.12 9.55
C ASN A 117 -8.25 27.57 9.35
N ILE A 118 -9.46 27.76 8.82
CA ILE A 118 -10.06 29.08 8.62
C ILE A 118 -10.95 29.42 9.81
N GLU A 119 -11.80 28.47 10.18
CA GLU A 119 -12.85 28.66 11.17
C GLU A 119 -13.10 27.35 11.91
N SER A 120 -13.53 27.46 13.17
CA SER A 120 -14.03 26.36 13.98
C SER A 120 -15.33 26.79 14.62
N VAL A 121 -16.41 26.08 14.28
CA VAL A 121 -17.75 26.33 14.81
C VAL A 121 -17.87 25.58 16.13
N VAL A 122 -18.23 26.31 17.19
CA VAL A 122 -18.38 25.78 18.55
C VAL A 122 -19.84 25.84 19.00
N ASP A 123 -20.22 24.92 19.88
CA ASP A 123 -21.50 24.92 20.58
C ASP A 123 -21.51 25.92 21.76
N ASP A 124 -22.67 26.13 22.38
CA ASP A 124 -22.88 27.02 23.54
C ASP A 124 -21.99 26.64 24.74
N ASP A 125 -21.64 25.36 24.86
CA ASP A 125 -20.74 24.81 25.89
C ASP A 125 -19.24 24.91 25.53
N GLY A 126 -18.90 25.44 24.34
CA GLY A 126 -17.52 25.63 23.86
C GLY A 126 -16.89 24.41 23.19
N PHE A 127 -17.65 23.35 22.93
CA PHE A 127 -17.18 22.19 22.16
C PHE A 127 -17.14 22.48 20.66
N VAL A 128 -16.06 22.11 19.98
CA VAL A 128 -15.97 22.24 18.52
C VAL A 128 -16.90 21.22 17.86
N LEU A 129 -17.88 21.70 17.11
CA LEU A 129 -18.79 20.88 16.31
C LEU A 129 -18.12 20.45 15.01
N TYR A 130 -17.55 21.42 14.28
CA TYR A 130 -16.79 21.19 13.06
C TYR A 130 -15.79 22.31 12.77
N GLY A 131 -14.72 21.97 12.05
CA GLY A 131 -13.72 22.91 11.58
C GLY A 131 -13.74 23.03 10.06
N ILE A 132 -13.56 24.26 9.54
CA ILE A 132 -13.42 24.55 8.11
C ILE A 132 -11.94 24.72 7.79
N TRP A 133 -11.47 23.96 6.81
CA TRP A 133 -10.06 23.91 6.41
C TRP A 133 -9.92 24.15 4.92
N GLU A 134 -8.88 24.88 4.53
CA GLU A 134 -8.53 25.10 3.13
C GLU A 134 -7.16 24.53 2.78
N SER A 135 -7.00 24.07 1.53
CA SER A 135 -5.72 23.68 0.97
C SER A 135 -5.63 24.04 -0.51
N GLN A 136 -4.62 24.84 -0.84
CA GLN A 136 -4.24 25.13 -2.23
C GLN A 136 -3.48 23.94 -2.86
N ALA A 137 -2.69 23.21 -2.07
CA ALA A 137 -1.94 22.06 -2.55
C ALA A 137 -2.87 20.90 -2.97
N ALA A 138 -3.92 20.65 -2.19
CA ALA A 138 -4.92 19.65 -2.53
C ALA A 138 -5.74 20.04 -3.77
N TYR A 139 -6.05 21.33 -3.94
CA TYR A 139 -6.70 21.84 -5.16
C TYR A 139 -5.81 21.66 -6.38
N ALA A 140 -4.54 22.06 -6.30
CA ALA A 140 -3.59 21.90 -7.40
C ALA A 140 -3.40 20.43 -7.78
N ALA A 141 -3.41 19.51 -6.81
CA ALA A 141 -3.34 18.07 -7.09
C ALA A 141 -4.64 17.49 -7.66
N TRP A 142 -5.76 18.19 -7.49
CA TRP A 142 -7.05 17.78 -8.06
C TRP A 142 -7.05 17.89 -9.58
N TYR A 143 -6.32 18.85 -10.14
CA TYR A 143 -6.24 19.06 -11.57
C TYR A 143 -4.85 18.71 -12.08
N THR A 144 -4.74 17.83 -13.07
CA THR A 144 -3.47 17.48 -13.71
C THR A 144 -3.69 17.38 -15.20
N ASP A 145 -2.83 18.05 -15.97
CA ASP A 145 -2.83 18.02 -17.44
C ASP A 145 -4.19 18.35 -18.09
N GLY A 146 -5.01 19.17 -17.43
CA GLY A 146 -6.33 19.58 -17.92
C GLY A 146 -7.48 18.63 -17.58
N ASP A 147 -7.23 17.60 -16.76
CA ASP A 147 -8.26 16.68 -16.25
C ASP A 147 -8.26 16.63 -14.71
N THR A 148 -9.27 15.98 -14.12
CA THR A 148 -9.42 15.79 -12.68
C THR A 148 -8.89 14.44 -12.20
N ASN A 149 -8.04 14.47 -11.17
CA ASN A 149 -7.50 13.27 -10.52
C ASN A 149 -8.43 12.65 -9.49
N PHE A 150 -9.42 13.41 -9.00
CA PHE A 150 -10.33 13.00 -7.93
C PHE A 150 -11.78 13.30 -8.28
N VAL A 151 -12.70 12.52 -7.70
CA VAL A 151 -14.15 12.64 -7.91
C VAL A 151 -14.92 13.05 -6.66
N GLY A 152 -14.28 13.08 -5.49
CA GLY A 152 -14.95 13.41 -4.25
C GLY A 152 -14.05 13.22 -3.04
N ILE A 153 -14.63 13.41 -1.85
CA ILE A 153 -13.92 13.33 -0.57
C ILE A 153 -14.56 12.24 0.28
N LEU A 154 -13.72 11.35 0.78
CA LEU A 154 -14.02 10.31 1.75
C LEU A 154 -13.66 10.82 3.14
N PHE A 155 -14.58 10.68 4.08
CA PHE A 155 -14.35 10.96 5.49
C PHE A 155 -14.42 9.66 6.30
N ASP A 156 -13.85 9.67 7.51
CA ASP A 156 -13.87 8.55 8.45
C ASP A 156 -13.48 7.20 7.80
N ALA A 157 -12.43 7.21 6.98
CA ALA A 157 -11.92 6.03 6.29
C ALA A 157 -11.37 4.98 7.29
N GLU A 158 -11.95 3.78 7.27
CA GLU A 158 -11.59 2.65 8.12
C GLU A 158 -11.87 1.34 7.39
N GLU A 159 -10.90 0.40 7.42
CA GLU A 159 -11.02 -0.95 6.86
C GLU A 159 -11.60 -1.00 5.43
N ASP A 160 -11.06 -0.19 4.52
CA ASP A 160 -11.51 -0.05 3.12
C ASP A 160 -12.94 0.51 2.93
N PHE A 161 -13.58 0.97 4.02
CA PHE A 161 -14.83 1.71 4.02
C PHE A 161 -14.60 3.17 4.45
N GLY A 162 -15.64 3.98 4.31
CA GLY A 162 -15.68 5.34 4.84
C GLY A 162 -16.99 6.02 4.49
N ARG A 163 -17.17 7.23 5.03
CA ARG A 163 -18.32 8.07 4.74
C ARG A 163 -18.07 8.87 3.46
N TRP A 164 -18.81 8.52 2.42
CA TRP A 164 -18.91 9.31 1.19
C TRP A 164 -20.37 9.60 0.89
N GLU A 165 -20.65 10.81 0.47
CA GLU A 165 -21.97 11.26 0.05
C GLU A 165 -21.88 11.86 -1.36
N PRO A 166 -22.94 11.76 -2.18
CA PRO A 166 -22.98 12.37 -3.50
C PRO A 166 -22.78 13.89 -3.46
N ASP A 167 -22.30 14.47 -4.55
CA ASP A 167 -22.11 15.92 -4.69
C ASP A 167 -23.36 16.73 -4.35
N SER A 168 -24.56 16.22 -4.65
CA SER A 168 -25.82 16.90 -4.29
C SER A 168 -26.03 17.08 -2.78
N VAL A 169 -25.33 16.29 -1.96
CA VAL A 169 -25.45 16.29 -0.49
C VAL A 169 -24.21 16.89 0.17
N ALA A 170 -23.00 16.47 -0.22
CA ALA A 170 -21.76 16.89 0.43
C ALA A 170 -21.09 18.10 -0.23
N ARG A 171 -21.25 18.29 -1.55
CA ARG A 171 -20.61 19.40 -2.25
C ARG A 171 -21.46 20.67 -2.08
N ARG A 172 -20.80 21.76 -1.74
CA ARG A 172 -21.39 23.10 -1.61
C ARG A 172 -20.88 24.01 -2.72
N SER A 173 -21.67 25.02 -3.07
CA SER A 173 -21.31 25.96 -4.14
C SER A 173 -20.30 27.01 -3.67
N SER A 174 -20.29 27.30 -2.38
CA SER A 174 -19.37 28.24 -1.74
C SER A 174 -19.14 27.87 -0.28
N ILE A 175 -18.13 28.49 0.33
CA ILE A 175 -17.80 28.30 1.76
C ILE A 175 -18.97 28.67 2.67
N ASP A 176 -19.74 29.72 2.36
CA ASP A 176 -20.88 30.19 3.17
C ASP A 176 -22.04 29.18 3.24
N GLN A 177 -22.08 28.22 2.33
CA GLN A 177 -23.08 27.16 2.30
C GLN A 177 -22.66 25.92 3.11
N ILE A 178 -21.47 25.92 3.69
CA ILE A 178 -21.04 24.87 4.62
C ILE A 178 -21.76 25.11 5.95
N THR A 179 -22.65 24.19 6.30
CA THR A 179 -23.47 24.29 7.53
C THR A 179 -23.20 23.18 8.53
N ASP A 180 -22.46 22.15 8.12
CA ASP A 180 -22.22 20.94 8.91
C ASP A 180 -20.88 20.31 8.54
N ALA A 181 -20.42 19.36 9.35
CA ALA A 181 -19.27 18.51 9.06
C ALA A 181 -19.47 17.68 7.77
N TYR A 182 -18.37 17.16 7.22
CA TYR A 182 -18.36 16.24 6.09
C TYR A 182 -18.87 16.84 4.77
N GLN A 183 -18.71 18.14 4.62
CA GLN A 183 -19.04 18.91 3.44
C GLN A 183 -17.75 19.47 2.83
N TRP A 184 -17.81 19.83 1.55
CA TRP A 184 -16.65 20.39 0.86
C TRP A 184 -17.08 21.29 -0.30
N THR A 185 -16.18 22.16 -0.71
CA THR A 185 -16.38 23.05 -1.86
C THR A 185 -15.05 23.34 -2.55
N MET A 186 -15.15 23.74 -3.82
CA MET A 186 -14.02 24.21 -4.62
C MET A 186 -14.16 25.70 -4.81
N ASP A 187 -13.16 26.44 -4.35
CA ASP A 187 -13.01 27.86 -4.66
C ASP A 187 -12.07 27.98 -5.86
N ASP A 188 -12.66 28.02 -7.05
CA ASP A 188 -11.92 28.09 -8.31
C ASP A 188 -11.25 29.46 -8.50
N ASP A 189 -11.79 30.54 -7.92
CA ASP A 189 -11.25 31.89 -8.03
C ASP A 189 -9.92 32.02 -7.27
N ASN A 190 -9.83 31.40 -6.08
CA ASN A 190 -8.62 31.40 -5.26
C ASN A 190 -7.79 30.12 -5.39
N SER A 191 -8.24 29.14 -6.20
CA SER A 191 -7.61 27.83 -6.37
C SER A 191 -7.45 27.06 -5.05
N LYS A 192 -8.52 26.97 -4.26
CA LYS A 192 -8.51 26.31 -2.95
C LYS A 192 -9.57 25.21 -2.86
N LEU A 193 -9.18 24.10 -2.26
CA LEU A 193 -10.09 23.04 -1.84
C LEU A 193 -10.44 23.28 -0.37
N ILE A 194 -11.73 23.37 -0.07
CA ILE A 194 -12.23 23.65 1.27
C ILE A 194 -13.03 22.46 1.76
N ILE A 195 -12.76 21.99 2.98
CA ILE A 195 -13.44 20.85 3.60
C ILE A 195 -13.90 21.19 5.02
N SER A 196 -15.01 20.61 5.45
CA SER A 196 -15.45 20.64 6.85
C SER A 196 -15.18 19.30 7.54
N THR A 197 -14.45 19.36 8.65
CA THR A 197 -14.08 18.20 9.46
C THR A 197 -14.90 18.15 10.74
N PHE A 198 -15.29 16.96 11.18
CA PHE A 198 -16.02 16.80 12.44
C PHE A 198 -15.12 17.05 13.66
N GLY A 199 -15.61 17.82 14.62
CA GLY A 199 -14.91 18.15 15.85
C GLY A 199 -13.53 18.78 15.63
N GLU A 200 -12.55 18.37 16.43
CA GLU A 200 -11.16 18.85 16.38
C GLU A 200 -10.28 18.09 15.38
N THR A 201 -10.90 17.41 14.42
CA THR A 201 -10.18 16.58 13.45
C THR A 201 -9.28 17.44 12.57
N ASN A 202 -7.98 17.14 12.56
CA ASN A 202 -6.99 17.90 11.79
C ASN A 202 -6.58 17.14 10.51
N PRO A 203 -6.97 17.61 9.31
CA PRO A 203 -6.70 16.91 8.04
C PRO A 203 -5.22 16.82 7.67
N ASN A 204 -4.33 17.53 8.35
CA ASN A 204 -2.88 17.35 8.21
C ASN A 204 -2.36 16.04 8.82
N ARG A 205 -3.17 15.34 9.63
CA ARG A 205 -2.77 14.09 10.29
C ARG A 205 -3.38 12.89 9.57
N SER A 206 -2.60 11.82 9.41
CA SER A 206 -3.12 10.56 8.83
C SER A 206 -4.26 9.97 9.66
N SER A 207 -4.28 10.25 10.97
CA SER A 207 -5.35 9.85 11.90
C SER A 207 -6.68 10.54 11.63
N ALA A 208 -6.73 11.60 10.81
CA ALA A 208 -7.98 12.23 10.40
C ALA A 208 -8.83 11.32 9.50
N ARG A 209 -8.22 10.32 8.86
CA ARG A 209 -8.92 9.34 8.02
C ARG A 209 -9.74 10.00 6.88
N ILE A 210 -9.27 11.14 6.37
CA ILE A 210 -9.88 11.83 5.23
C ILE A 210 -9.06 11.53 3.97
N GLY A 211 -9.74 11.22 2.87
CA GLY A 211 -9.11 10.88 1.59
C GLY A 211 -9.79 11.53 0.40
N LEU A 212 -9.00 11.98 -0.58
CA LEU A 212 -9.49 12.42 -1.88
C LEU A 212 -9.65 11.17 -2.77
N ILE A 213 -10.86 10.91 -3.26
CA ILE A 213 -11.22 9.66 -3.93
C ILE A 213 -10.81 9.70 -5.39
N HIS A 214 -10.09 8.69 -5.86
CA HIS A 214 -9.79 8.53 -7.27
C HIS A 214 -11.00 7.99 -8.06
N PRO A 215 -11.14 8.36 -9.35
CA PRO A 215 -12.28 7.94 -10.18
C PRO A 215 -12.52 6.42 -10.21
N TRP A 216 -11.46 5.61 -10.21
CA TRP A 216 -11.57 4.13 -10.25
C TRP A 216 -12.03 3.48 -8.95
N ALA A 217 -12.01 4.23 -7.84
CA ALA A 217 -12.40 3.71 -6.54
C ALA A 217 -13.90 3.86 -6.27
N LEU A 218 -14.51 4.91 -6.84
CA LEU A 218 -15.94 5.15 -6.67
C LEU A 218 -16.74 4.23 -7.59
N ARG A 219 -17.34 3.19 -7.01
CA ARG A 219 -18.18 2.25 -7.76
C ARG A 219 -19.61 2.77 -7.87
N PRO A 220 -20.26 2.67 -9.05
CA PRO A 220 -21.68 2.91 -9.16
C PRO A 220 -22.45 1.97 -8.24
N LYS A 221 -23.50 2.47 -7.58
CA LYS A 221 -24.44 1.61 -6.88
C LYS A 221 -25.14 0.74 -7.92
N LEU A 222 -24.94 -0.58 -7.82
CA LEU A 222 -25.70 -1.53 -8.62
C LEU A 222 -27.18 -1.37 -8.23
N LYS A 223 -28.02 -1.09 -9.22
CA LYS A 223 -29.47 -0.96 -9.06
C LYS A 223 -30.11 -2.34 -8.91
#